data_AF-A0A732D1B7-F1
#
_entry.id   AF-A0A732D1B7-F1
#
_cell.length_a   1.000
_cell.length_b   1.000
_cell.length_c   1.000
_cell.angle_alpha   90.00
_cell.angle_beta   90.00
_cell.angle_gamma   90.00
#
_symmetry.space_group_name_H-M   'P 1'
#
loop_
_entity.id
_entity.type
_entity.pdbx_description
1 polymer ?
#
loop_
_entity_poly.entity_id
_entity_poly.type
_entity_poly.pdbx_seq_one_letter_code
_entity_poly.pdbx_strand_id
1 'polypeptide(L)'
;MLKKLWFQLPHREFPGFRLLHIVIAALILFQIINSNLISSDALGQTGISNIMTWLHIFSGTGLIVLGIVMLVWMLVRRGGRYYFCWLFMDFRGIKQDIFTLRQFRLPDAHAGGIAATIQGLGVLALLAVALSGALWFLLDYFAVTTSLNTEQIISLHKFLTGFIEAYFFAHGAMGLLHMALSYSVAARSE
;
A
#
# COMPACT_ATOMS: atom_id res chain seq x y z
N MET A 1 -7.04 17.68 20.96
CA MET A 1 -5.86 17.06 20.31
C MET A 1 -6.25 16.13 19.16
N LEU A 2 -7.04 15.07 19.40
CA LEU A 2 -7.49 14.11 18.38
C LEU A 2 -8.19 14.73 17.16
N LYS A 3 -9.12 15.69 17.36
CA LYS A 3 -9.78 16.41 16.25
C LYS A 3 -8.77 17.19 15.38
N LYS A 4 -7.74 17.81 15.97
CA LYS A 4 -6.71 18.55 15.23
C LYS A 4 -5.87 17.60 14.35
N LEU A 5 -5.47 16.43 14.89
CA LEU A 5 -4.78 15.39 14.11
C LEU A 5 -5.65 14.85 12.95
N TRP A 6 -6.94 14.61 13.20
CA TRP A 6 -7.87 14.13 12.16
C TRP A 6 -7.97 15.08 10.96
N PHE A 7 -7.90 16.40 11.20
CA PHE A 7 -7.93 17.41 10.14
C PHE A 7 -6.63 17.52 9.35
N GLN A 8 -5.52 16.99 9.86
CA GLN A 8 -4.22 16.95 9.18
C GLN A 8 -4.01 15.68 8.36
N LEU A 9 -4.90 14.68 8.49
CA LEU A 9 -4.82 13.47 7.68
C LEU A 9 -5.05 13.78 6.18
N PRO A 10 -4.32 13.10 5.27
CA PRO A 10 -4.49 13.25 3.83
C PRO A 10 -5.93 13.00 3.35
N HIS A 11 -6.26 13.53 2.17
CA HIS A 11 -7.56 13.32 1.50
C HIS A 11 -8.80 13.84 2.26
N ARG A 12 -8.67 14.96 2.98
CA ARG A 12 -9.78 15.62 3.70
C ARG A 12 -11.01 15.86 2.80
N GLU A 13 -10.79 16.18 1.53
CA GLU A 13 -11.85 16.44 0.54
C GLU A 13 -12.67 15.20 0.17
N PHE A 14 -12.13 13.99 0.41
CA PHE A 14 -12.76 12.72 0.07
C PHE A 14 -12.77 11.78 1.28
N PRO A 15 -13.70 11.95 2.22
CA PRO A 15 -13.69 11.23 3.50
C PRO A 15 -13.77 9.71 3.33
N GLY A 16 -14.51 9.22 2.33
CA GLY A 16 -14.59 7.79 2.02
C GLY A 16 -13.26 7.22 1.49
N PHE A 17 -12.57 7.97 0.61
CA PHE A 17 -11.25 7.57 0.11
C PHE A 17 -10.21 7.55 1.25
N ARG A 18 -10.27 8.53 2.14
CA ARG A 18 -9.43 8.58 3.33
C ARG A 18 -9.66 7.38 4.24
N LEU A 19 -10.92 7.05 4.53
CA LEU A 19 -11.25 5.89 5.35
C LEU A 19 -10.73 4.60 4.71
N LEU A 20 -10.98 4.41 3.41
CA LEU A 20 -10.49 3.27 2.65
C LEU A 20 -8.96 3.15 2.75
N HIS A 21 -8.23 4.25 2.56
CA HIS A 21 -6.78 4.28 2.66
C HIS A 21 -6.29 3.89 4.06
N ILE A 22 -6.92 4.40 5.12
CA ILE A 22 -6.57 4.06 6.51
C ILE A 22 -6.83 2.58 6.80
N VAL A 23 -7.97 2.04 6.34
CA VAL A 23 -8.31 0.62 6.51
C VAL A 23 -7.29 -0.25 5.79
N ILE A 24 -6.95 0.07 4.55
CA ILE A 24 -5.92 -0.65 3.78
C ILE A 24 -4.57 -0.58 4.51
N ALA A 25 -4.14 0.59 4.97
CA ALA A 25 -2.89 0.75 5.68
C ALA A 25 -2.85 -0.06 7.00
N ALA A 26 -3.94 -0.06 7.76
CA ALA A 26 -4.05 -0.86 8.99
C ALA A 26 -4.01 -2.36 8.71
N LEU A 27 -4.67 -2.81 7.64
CA LEU A 27 -4.63 -4.22 7.21
C LEU A 27 -3.24 -4.62 6.71
N ILE A 28 -2.54 -3.76 5.96
CA ILE A 28 -1.15 -4.02 5.55
C ILE A 28 -0.25 -4.15 6.79
N LEU A 29 -0.36 -3.24 7.76
CA LEU A 29 0.39 -3.32 9.01
C LEU A 29 0.10 -4.64 9.75
N PHE A 30 -1.18 -5.02 9.83
CA PHE A 30 -1.57 -6.30 10.39
C PHE A 30 -0.93 -7.46 9.64
N GLN A 31 -0.86 -7.44 8.30
CA GLN A 31 -0.21 -8.47 7.51
C GLN A 31 1.29 -8.58 7.77
N ILE A 32 2.00 -7.46 7.87
CA ILE A 32 3.44 -7.41 8.17
C ILE A 32 3.73 -7.98 9.56
N ILE A 33 2.88 -7.72 10.54
CA ILE A 33 3.04 -8.28 11.89
C ILE A 33 2.71 -9.77 11.87
N ASN A 34 1.56 -10.13 11.29
CA ASN A 34 1.02 -11.49 11.27
C ASN A 34 1.90 -12.46 10.48
N SER A 35 2.58 -12.01 9.42
CA SER A 35 3.48 -12.85 8.60
C SER A 35 4.65 -13.46 9.39
N ASN A 36 5.00 -12.92 10.57
CA ASN A 36 6.01 -13.53 11.44
C ASN A 36 5.51 -14.75 12.21
N LEU A 37 4.20 -15.02 12.18
CA LEU A 37 3.52 -16.07 12.96
C LEU A 37 2.89 -17.16 12.08
N ILE A 38 2.99 -17.04 10.76
CA ILE A 38 2.46 -18.03 9.81
C ILE A 38 3.47 -19.13 9.52
N SER A 39 2.95 -20.30 9.14
CA SER A 39 3.74 -21.37 8.53
C SER A 39 2.95 -21.90 7.33
N SER A 40 3.62 -22.08 6.18
CA SER A 40 3.00 -22.64 4.97
C SER A 40 2.37 -24.00 5.23
N ASP A 41 2.98 -24.76 6.14
CA ASP A 41 2.61 -26.14 6.42
C ASP A 41 1.51 -26.21 7.51
N ALA A 42 1.12 -25.06 8.09
CA ALA A 42 0.10 -25.00 9.13
C ALA A 42 -1.32 -25.22 8.62
N LEU A 43 -1.54 -25.17 7.30
CA LEU A 43 -2.82 -25.49 6.68
C LEU A 43 -3.20 -26.94 7.00
N GLY A 44 -4.33 -27.12 7.70
CA GLY A 44 -4.80 -28.44 8.14
C GLY A 44 -4.26 -28.89 9.50
N GLN A 45 -3.43 -28.08 10.16
CA GLN A 45 -2.97 -28.32 11.53
C GLN A 45 -3.85 -27.58 12.56
N THR A 46 -3.76 -27.97 13.84
CA THR A 46 -4.41 -27.26 14.95
C THR A 46 -3.40 -26.40 15.70
N GLY A 47 -3.76 -25.17 16.08
CA GLY A 47 -2.94 -24.30 16.92
C GLY A 47 -2.91 -22.85 16.45
N ILE A 48 -2.14 -22.02 17.17
CA ILE A 48 -2.04 -20.57 16.92
C ILE A 48 -1.54 -20.30 15.50
N SER A 49 -0.56 -21.06 15.00
CA SER A 49 -0.03 -20.86 13.64
C SER A 49 -1.10 -21.09 12.55
N ASN A 50 -1.99 -22.08 12.71
CA ASN A 50 -3.10 -22.27 11.78
C ASN A 50 -4.09 -21.10 11.84
N ILE A 51 -4.43 -20.60 13.03
CA ILE A 51 -5.31 -19.42 13.18
C ILE A 51 -4.69 -18.20 12.51
N MET A 52 -3.40 -17.92 12.76
CA MET A 52 -2.68 -16.79 12.17
C MET A 52 -2.58 -16.91 10.64
N THR A 53 -2.39 -18.13 10.13
CA THR A 53 -2.37 -18.42 8.68
C THR A 53 -3.74 -18.14 8.04
N TRP A 54 -4.85 -18.58 8.65
CA TRP A 54 -6.18 -18.24 8.16
C TRP A 54 -6.49 -16.74 8.23
N LEU A 55 -6.10 -16.07 9.32
CA LEU A 55 -6.22 -14.62 9.42
C LEU A 55 -5.45 -13.94 8.28
N HIS A 56 -4.20 -14.36 8.02
CA HIS A 56 -3.36 -13.85 6.94
C HIS A 56 -4.05 -14.01 5.58
N ILE A 57 -4.58 -15.21 5.29
CA ILE A 57 -5.27 -15.53 4.03
C ILE A 57 -6.54 -14.70 3.86
N PHE A 58 -7.41 -14.64 4.87
CA PHE A 58 -8.67 -13.92 4.77
C PHE A 58 -8.46 -12.41 4.66
N SER A 59 -7.63 -11.81 5.53
CA SER A 59 -7.36 -10.38 5.41
C SER A 59 -6.57 -10.03 4.15
N GLY A 60 -5.73 -10.95 3.64
CA GLY A 60 -4.92 -10.76 2.43
C GLY A 60 -5.78 -10.80 1.18
N THR A 61 -6.71 -11.74 1.12
CA THR A 61 -7.71 -11.81 0.05
C THR A 61 -8.64 -10.60 0.09
N GLY A 62 -9.04 -10.14 1.29
CA GLY A 62 -9.80 -8.90 1.45
C GLY A 62 -9.08 -7.66 0.91
N LEU A 63 -7.76 -7.59 1.05
CA LEU A 63 -6.94 -6.51 0.49
C LEU A 63 -6.95 -6.47 -1.05
N ILE A 64 -7.23 -7.58 -1.75
CA ILE A 64 -7.44 -7.56 -3.21
C ILE A 64 -8.66 -6.71 -3.55
N VAL A 65 -9.79 -6.97 -2.89
CA VAL A 65 -11.04 -6.24 -3.12
C VAL A 65 -10.86 -4.76 -2.80
N LEU A 66 -10.30 -4.44 -1.62
CA LEU A 66 -10.08 -3.06 -1.22
C LEU A 66 -9.09 -2.34 -2.13
N GLY A 67 -8.02 -3.02 -2.57
CA GLY A 67 -7.04 -2.50 -3.50
C GLY A 67 -7.64 -2.19 -4.88
N ILE A 68 -8.50 -3.08 -5.41
CA ILE A 68 -9.22 -2.84 -6.67
C ILE A 68 -10.17 -1.64 -6.51
N VAL A 69 -10.94 -1.57 -5.42
CA VAL A 69 -11.82 -0.43 -5.15
C VAL A 69 -11.02 0.88 -5.10
N MET A 70 -9.87 0.89 -4.42
CA MET A 70 -9.00 2.06 -4.33
C MET A 70 -8.45 2.45 -5.72
N LEU A 71 -7.99 1.48 -6.51
CA LEU A 71 -7.48 1.70 -7.86
C LEU A 71 -8.55 2.29 -8.77
N VAL A 72 -9.74 1.68 -8.81
CA VAL A 72 -10.88 2.17 -9.60
C VAL A 72 -11.24 3.58 -9.17
N TRP A 73 -11.30 3.86 -7.86
CA TRP A 73 -11.58 5.19 -7.36
C TRP A 73 -10.53 6.20 -7.84
N MET A 74 -9.24 5.89 -7.74
CA MET A 74 -8.15 6.73 -8.25
C MET A 74 -8.32 7.03 -9.74
N LEU A 75 -8.56 6.01 -10.55
CA LEU A 75 -8.73 6.14 -11.99
C LEU A 75 -9.97 6.98 -12.36
N VAL A 76 -11.11 6.74 -11.72
CA VAL A 76 -12.35 7.48 -11.99
C VAL A 76 -12.25 8.95 -11.57
N ARG A 77 -11.55 9.27 -10.48
CA ARG A 77 -11.52 10.65 -9.95
C ARG A 77 -10.47 11.54 -10.57
N ARG A 78 -9.28 11.03 -10.86
CA ARG A 78 -8.18 11.87 -11.40
C ARG A 78 -7.57 11.34 -12.70
N GLY A 79 -7.94 10.12 -13.12
CA GLY A 79 -7.44 9.51 -14.36
C GLY A 79 -6.07 8.84 -14.21
N GLY A 80 -5.76 7.96 -15.15
CA GLY A 80 -4.51 7.18 -15.15
C GLY A 80 -3.25 8.04 -15.22
N ARG A 81 -3.24 9.10 -16.05
CA ARG A 81 -2.09 10.01 -16.18
C ARG A 81 -1.70 10.70 -14.87
N TYR A 82 -2.66 10.89 -13.96
CA TYR A 82 -2.39 11.51 -12.67
C TYR A 82 -1.45 10.68 -11.81
N TYR A 83 -1.68 9.36 -11.73
CA TYR A 83 -0.95 8.44 -10.86
C TYR A 83 0.11 7.60 -11.56
N PHE A 84 -0.03 7.39 -12.87
CA PHE A 84 0.81 6.50 -13.68
C PHE A 84 1.49 7.25 -14.83
N CYS A 85 2.03 8.44 -14.54
CA CYS A 85 2.66 9.30 -15.54
C CYS A 85 3.78 8.61 -16.34
N TRP A 86 4.47 7.65 -15.72
CA TRP A 86 5.50 6.81 -16.33
C TRP A 86 4.97 5.91 -17.45
N LEU A 87 3.71 5.45 -17.40
CA LEU A 87 3.08 4.72 -18.51
C LEU A 87 2.90 5.59 -19.76
N PHE A 88 2.88 6.91 -19.58
CA PHE A 88 2.71 7.90 -20.64
C PHE A 88 4.01 8.64 -20.95
N MET A 89 5.14 8.22 -20.36
CA MET A 89 6.44 8.88 -20.50
C MET A 89 6.43 10.38 -20.12
N ASP A 90 5.51 10.80 -19.24
CA ASP A 90 5.37 12.20 -18.82
C ASP A 90 6.03 12.46 -17.45
N PHE A 91 7.34 12.68 -17.44
CA PHE A 91 8.13 12.88 -16.22
C PHE A 91 8.27 14.35 -15.78
N ARG A 92 7.51 15.28 -16.39
CA ARG A 92 7.63 16.72 -16.12
C ARG A 92 7.32 17.06 -14.65
N GLY A 93 6.27 16.44 -14.11
CA GLY A 93 5.87 16.64 -12.71
C GLY A 93 6.92 16.14 -11.72
N ILE A 94 7.44 14.93 -11.91
CA ILE A 94 8.55 14.40 -11.10
C ILE A 94 9.78 15.30 -11.17
N LYS A 95 10.13 15.81 -12.36
CA LYS A 95 11.27 16.72 -12.52
C LYS A 95 11.07 18.00 -11.70
N GLN A 96 9.87 18.57 -11.73
CA GLN A 96 9.52 19.75 -10.93
C GLN A 96 9.65 19.47 -9.43
N ASP A 97 9.15 18.34 -8.96
CA ASP A 97 9.25 17.95 -7.54
C ASP A 97 10.70 17.76 -7.09
N ILE A 98 11.56 17.18 -7.93
CA ILE A 98 13.00 17.07 -7.64
C ILE A 98 13.62 18.45 -7.46
N PHE A 99 13.28 19.43 -8.30
CA PHE A 99 13.79 20.80 -8.13
C PHE A 99 13.30 21.45 -6.83
N THR A 100 12.03 21.24 -6.47
CA THR A 100 11.46 21.73 -5.20
C THR A 100 12.18 21.11 -3.99
N LEU A 101 12.39 19.79 -4.02
CA LEU A 101 13.10 19.06 -2.97
C LEU A 101 14.56 19.52 -2.83
N ARG A 102 15.24 19.83 -3.95
CA ARG A 102 16.60 20.40 -3.92
C ARG A 102 16.68 21.77 -3.24
N GLN A 103 15.55 22.48 -3.11
CA GLN A 103 15.45 23.73 -2.37
C GLN A 103 15.05 23.51 -0.90
N PHE A 104 15.10 22.27 -0.41
CA PHE A 104 14.62 21.88 0.92
C PHE A 104 13.16 22.26 1.18
N ARG A 105 12.34 22.25 0.12
CA ARG A 105 10.90 22.46 0.19
C ARG A 105 10.19 21.16 -0.16
N LEU A 106 9.08 20.89 0.52
CA LEU A 106 8.23 19.75 0.18
C LEU A 106 7.28 20.13 -0.95
N PRO A 107 7.20 19.32 -2.03
CA PRO A 107 6.25 19.57 -3.10
C PRO A 107 4.81 19.25 -2.67
N ASP A 108 3.86 19.99 -3.23
CA ASP A 108 2.44 19.70 -3.10
C ASP A 108 2.03 18.51 -3.98
N ALA A 109 0.98 17.80 -3.59
CA ALA A 109 0.47 16.69 -4.39
C ALA A 109 -0.23 17.20 -5.67
N HIS A 110 0.31 16.86 -6.84
CA HIS A 110 -0.27 17.20 -8.13
C HIS A 110 -0.16 16.05 -9.15
N ALA A 111 -0.77 16.23 -10.32
CA ALA A 111 -0.77 15.23 -11.39
C ALA A 111 0.65 14.95 -11.87
N GLY A 112 1.02 13.65 -11.95
CA GLY A 112 2.34 13.22 -12.42
C GLY A 112 3.53 13.66 -11.54
N GLY A 113 3.27 14.18 -10.34
CA GLY A 113 4.29 14.42 -9.32
C GLY A 113 4.73 13.13 -8.62
N ILE A 114 5.76 13.23 -7.79
CA ILE A 114 6.32 12.15 -6.98
C ILE A 114 5.24 11.58 -6.05
N ALA A 115 4.50 12.43 -5.32
CA ALA A 115 3.50 11.95 -4.36
C ALA A 115 2.39 11.12 -5.02
N ALA A 116 1.87 11.59 -6.17
CA ALA A 116 0.86 10.87 -6.94
C ALA A 116 1.41 9.55 -7.53
N THR A 117 2.65 9.57 -8.02
CA THR A 117 3.31 8.38 -8.58
C THR A 117 3.56 7.32 -7.52
N ILE A 118 4.05 7.72 -6.34
CA ILE A 118 4.23 6.83 -5.18
C ILE A 118 2.88 6.19 -4.83
N GLN A 119 1.80 6.97 -4.72
CA GLN A 119 0.48 6.42 -4.41
C GLN A 119 0.00 5.38 -5.45
N GLY A 120 0.26 5.63 -6.74
CA GLY A 120 0.00 4.65 -7.81
C GLY A 120 0.80 3.36 -7.65
N LEU A 121 2.12 3.48 -7.43
CA LEU A 121 3.01 2.34 -7.22
C LEU A 121 2.62 1.51 -5.99
N GLY A 122 2.18 2.16 -4.91
CA GLY A 122 1.73 1.49 -3.70
C GLY A 122 0.53 0.57 -3.93
N VAL A 123 -0.47 1.04 -4.68
CA VAL A 123 -1.65 0.23 -5.00
C VAL A 123 -1.30 -0.93 -5.93
N LEU A 124 -0.39 -0.74 -6.89
CA LEU A 124 0.10 -1.83 -7.74
C LEU A 124 0.90 -2.87 -6.96
N ALA A 125 1.79 -2.43 -6.06
CA ALA A 125 2.56 -3.32 -5.19
C ALA A 125 1.63 -4.13 -4.27
N LEU A 126 0.62 -3.48 -3.68
CA LEU A 126 -0.41 -4.14 -2.88
C LEU A 126 -1.15 -5.22 -3.67
N LEU A 127 -1.61 -4.91 -4.88
CA LEU A 127 -2.33 -5.87 -5.70
C LEU A 127 -1.42 -7.03 -6.14
N ALA A 128 -0.17 -6.77 -6.51
CA ALA A 128 0.77 -7.81 -6.92
C ALA A 128 1.05 -8.82 -5.78
N VAL A 129 1.32 -8.32 -4.57
CA VAL A 129 1.60 -9.20 -3.41
C VAL A 129 0.33 -9.95 -2.97
N ALA A 130 -0.83 -9.30 -2.96
CA ALA A 130 -2.08 -9.95 -2.54
C ALA A 130 -2.55 -11.00 -3.55
N LEU A 131 -2.47 -10.71 -4.86
CA LEU A 131 -2.83 -11.66 -5.91
C LEU A 131 -1.89 -12.87 -5.96
N SER A 132 -0.58 -12.67 -5.76
CA SER A 132 0.37 -13.79 -5.70
C SER A 132 0.13 -14.70 -4.50
N GLY A 133 -0.22 -14.15 -3.33
CA GLY A 133 -0.57 -14.93 -2.15
C GLY A 133 -1.87 -15.71 -2.32
N ALA A 134 -2.91 -15.09 -2.89
CA ALA A 134 -4.17 -15.77 -3.20
C ALA A 134 -3.99 -16.87 -4.26
N LEU A 135 -3.17 -16.62 -5.28
CA LEU A 135 -2.83 -17.62 -6.30
C LEU A 135 -2.12 -18.82 -5.67
N TRP A 136 -1.13 -18.59 -4.80
CA TRP A 136 -0.48 -19.66 -4.06
C TRP A 136 -1.50 -20.49 -3.26
N PHE A 137 -2.34 -19.83 -2.47
CA PHE A 137 -3.35 -20.51 -1.66
C PHE A 137 -4.31 -21.37 -2.50
N LEU A 138 -4.80 -20.85 -3.63
CA LEU A 138 -5.69 -21.62 -4.51
C LEU A 138 -4.98 -22.83 -5.12
N LEU A 139 -3.74 -22.67 -5.56
CA LEU A 139 -2.98 -23.77 -6.17
C LEU A 139 -2.65 -24.88 -5.16
N ASP A 140 -2.27 -24.50 -3.95
CA ASP A 140 -1.93 -25.40 -2.85
C ASP A 140 -3.19 -26.12 -2.32
N TYR A 141 -4.24 -25.36 -1.97
CA TYR A 141 -5.45 -25.89 -1.35
C TYR A 141 -6.21 -26.86 -2.26
N PHE A 142 -6.23 -26.62 -3.57
CA PHE A 142 -6.92 -27.47 -4.55
C PHE A 142 -6.00 -28.50 -5.22
N ALA A 143 -4.72 -28.59 -4.83
CA ALA A 143 -3.72 -29.49 -5.41
C ALA A 143 -3.66 -29.43 -6.96
N VAL A 144 -3.81 -28.22 -7.53
CA VAL A 144 -3.98 -28.01 -8.99
C VAL A 144 -2.68 -28.20 -9.75
N THR A 145 -1.54 -28.03 -9.07
CA THR A 145 -0.22 -28.02 -9.69
C THR A 145 0.78 -28.84 -8.89
N THR A 146 1.94 -29.11 -9.48
CA THR A 146 3.08 -29.75 -8.81
C THR A 146 3.63 -28.88 -7.68
N SER A 147 4.27 -29.51 -6.69
CA SER A 147 4.93 -28.84 -5.57
C SER A 147 5.96 -27.80 -6.01
N LEU A 148 6.74 -28.08 -7.07
CA LEU A 148 7.73 -27.16 -7.60
C LEU A 148 7.12 -25.81 -8.05
N ASN A 149 5.95 -25.84 -8.68
CA ASN A 149 5.28 -24.62 -9.11
C ASN A 149 4.73 -23.85 -7.89
N THR A 150 4.16 -24.55 -6.91
CA THR A 150 3.68 -23.95 -5.66
C THR A 150 4.82 -23.26 -4.90
N GLU A 151 6.00 -23.87 -4.83
CA GLU A 151 7.21 -23.28 -4.22
C GLU A 151 7.67 -21.99 -4.94
N GLN A 152 7.61 -21.96 -6.26
CA GLN A 152 7.95 -20.76 -7.04
C GLN A 152 6.97 -19.61 -6.78
N ILE A 153 5.67 -19.89 -6.69
CA ILE A 153 4.67 -18.85 -6.43
C ILE A 153 4.80 -18.30 -5.00
N ILE A 154 5.05 -19.14 -3.98
CA ILE A 154 5.30 -18.62 -2.62
C ILE A 154 6.62 -17.85 -2.54
N SER A 155 7.65 -18.26 -3.28
CA SER A 155 8.90 -17.51 -3.39
C SER A 155 8.66 -16.13 -4.01
N LEU A 156 7.89 -16.05 -5.09
CA LEU A 156 7.47 -14.79 -5.69
C LEU A 156 6.68 -13.93 -4.71
N HIS A 157 5.73 -14.51 -3.98
CA HIS A 157 4.96 -13.79 -2.96
C HIS A 157 5.89 -13.18 -1.89
N LYS A 158 6.82 -13.97 -1.33
CA LYS A 158 7.83 -13.52 -0.36
C LYS A 158 8.75 -12.43 -0.92
N PHE A 159 9.13 -12.52 -2.18
CA PHE A 159 9.88 -11.45 -2.85
C PHE A 159 9.05 -10.16 -2.96
N LEU A 160 7.78 -10.28 -3.31
CA LEU A 160 6.86 -9.14 -3.43
C LEU A 160 6.53 -8.49 -2.09
N THR A 161 6.60 -9.21 -0.96
CA THR A 161 6.40 -8.59 0.37
C THR A 161 7.44 -7.50 0.65
N GLY A 162 8.67 -7.67 0.19
CA GLY A 162 9.73 -6.67 0.37
C GLY A 162 9.36 -5.30 -0.25
N PHE A 163 8.67 -5.29 -1.39
CA PHE A 163 8.24 -4.03 -2.03
C PHE A 163 7.13 -3.34 -1.24
N ILE A 164 6.14 -4.08 -0.75
CA ILE A 164 5.04 -3.48 0.01
C ILE A 164 5.51 -3.01 1.39
N GLU A 165 6.44 -3.71 2.02
CA GLU A 165 7.07 -3.31 3.29
C GLU A 165 7.88 -2.02 3.10
N ALA A 166 8.78 -1.99 2.11
CA ALA A 166 9.57 -0.81 1.78
C ALA A 166 8.66 0.40 1.47
N TYR A 167 7.61 0.17 0.67
CA TYR A 167 6.61 1.18 0.38
C TYR A 167 5.92 1.68 1.65
N PHE A 168 5.41 0.78 2.50
CA PHE A 168 4.64 1.12 3.69
C PHE A 168 5.46 2.02 4.62
N PHE A 169 6.70 1.64 4.91
CA PHE A 169 7.56 2.43 5.78
C PHE A 169 7.99 3.76 5.15
N ALA A 170 8.43 3.76 3.88
CA ALA A 170 8.88 4.99 3.22
C ALA A 170 7.74 6.00 3.01
N HIS A 171 6.59 5.53 2.50
CA HIS A 171 5.41 6.37 2.30
C HIS A 171 4.84 6.87 3.64
N GLY A 172 4.74 5.98 4.63
CA GLY A 172 4.26 6.32 5.98
C GLY A 172 5.16 7.38 6.64
N ALA A 173 6.48 7.19 6.61
CA ALA A 173 7.44 8.15 7.15
C ALA A 173 7.34 9.51 6.45
N MET A 174 7.20 9.53 5.12
CA MET A 174 7.03 10.77 4.35
C MET A 174 5.72 11.48 4.72
N GLY A 175 4.61 10.75 4.86
CA GLY A 175 3.34 11.30 5.31
C GLY A 175 3.42 11.91 6.73
N LEU A 176 4.09 11.23 7.66
CA LEU A 176 4.35 11.75 9.01
C LEU A 176 5.21 13.02 8.98
N LEU A 177 6.27 13.04 8.17
CA LEU A 177 7.14 14.21 8.00
C LEU A 177 6.36 15.41 7.45
N HIS A 178 5.52 15.20 6.42
CA HIS A 178 4.65 16.24 5.88
C HIS A 178 3.71 16.81 6.95
N MET A 179 3.09 15.97 7.78
CA MET A 179 2.22 16.43 8.87
C MET A 179 2.98 17.21 9.94
N ALA A 180 4.15 16.74 10.36
CA ALA A 180 4.99 17.41 11.35
C ALA A 180 5.45 18.80 10.88
N LEU A 181 5.90 18.90 9.63
CA LEU A 181 6.33 20.17 9.04
C LEU A 181 5.16 21.13 8.86
N SER A 182 4.02 20.65 8.36
CA SER A 182 2.80 21.47 8.21
C SER A 182 2.30 22.01 9.56
N TYR A 183 2.38 21.20 10.62
CA TYR A 183 2.03 21.62 11.98
C TYR A 183 2.98 22.71 12.50
N SER A 184 4.30 22.53 12.32
CA SER A 184 5.30 23.49 12.80
C SER A 184 5.24 24.85 12.10
N VAL A 185 4.89 24.88 10.81
CA VAL A 185 4.67 26.14 10.07
C VAL A 185 3.43 26.85 10.60
N ALA A 186 2.31 26.14 10.77
CA ALA A 186 1.08 26.73 11.30
C ALA A 186 1.26 27.30 12.72
N ALA A 187 2.02 26.62 13.58
CA ALA A 187 2.31 27.08 14.94
C ALA A 187 3.24 28.30 15.01
N ARG A 188 3.96 28.64 13.93
CA ARG A 188 4.82 29.85 13.85
C ARG A 188 4.10 31.06 13.29
N SER A 189 2.92 30.87 12.69
CA SER A 189 2.09 31.94 12.11
C SER A 189 0.98 32.42 13.05
N GLU A 190 0.83 31.80 14.22
CA GLU A 190 0.00 32.24 15.35
C GLU A 190 0.85 33.00 16.38
#